data_AF-A0A347UDN9-F1
#
_entry.id   AF-A0A347UDN9-F1
#
_cell.length_a   1.000
_cell.length_b   1.000
_cell.length_c   1.000
_cell.angle_alpha   90.00
_cell.angle_beta   90.00
_cell.angle_gamma   90.00
#
_symmetry.space_group_name_H-M   'P 1'
#
loop_
_entity.id
_entity.type
_entity.pdbx_description
1 polymer ?
#
loop_
_entity_poly.entity_id
_entity_poly.type
_entity_poly.pdbx_seq_one_letter_code
_entity_poly.pdbx_strand_id
1 'polypeptide(L)'
;MRLIIFLFYLFPTLAMAETPSVGDSQVLGFVASDLTGDGLTDRAELSVTEEGGGADLNIWVRTADGRLDLRTKAKSVIWVGPGGQGPEITVSPNGSLLIHSVNDSIGRERWQQTLTVAWRNDTFVLAGFTYYWHDTLDPEKSGTCDVNLLTGKGERTRGTFLRPIEIHTKSGSGPIDLWDGEPPSECFPNP
;
A
#
# COMPACT_ATOMS: atom_id res chain seq x y z
N MET A 1 -73.66 -4.09 -37.38
CA MET A 1 -72.36 -4.21 -38.08
C MET A 1 -71.26 -3.78 -37.11
N ARG A 2 -70.53 -4.77 -36.58
CA ARG A 2 -69.22 -4.78 -35.88
C ARG A 2 -68.84 -3.62 -34.94
N LEU A 3 -68.93 -3.92 -33.63
CA LEU A 3 -68.27 -3.22 -32.51
C LEU A 3 -66.81 -3.72 -32.42
N ILE A 4 -65.81 -2.84 -32.54
CA ILE A 4 -64.38 -3.18 -32.39
C ILE A 4 -63.95 -2.80 -30.97
N ILE A 5 -63.66 -3.79 -30.13
CA ILE A 5 -63.08 -3.61 -28.80
C ILE A 5 -61.56 -3.65 -28.95
N PHE A 6 -60.89 -2.51 -28.74
CA PHE A 6 -59.44 -2.43 -28.62
C PHE A 6 -59.05 -2.83 -27.19
N LEU A 7 -58.55 -4.06 -27.02
CA LEU A 7 -58.01 -4.56 -25.76
C LEU A 7 -56.55 -4.10 -25.64
N PHE A 8 -56.32 -3.00 -24.90
CA PHE A 8 -54.98 -2.53 -24.55
C PHE A 8 -54.38 -3.48 -23.50
N TYR A 9 -53.46 -4.36 -23.93
CA TYR A 9 -52.61 -5.15 -23.05
C TYR A 9 -51.61 -4.22 -22.36
N LEU A 10 -51.81 -3.92 -21.08
CA LEU A 10 -50.78 -3.38 -20.19
C LEU A 10 -49.74 -4.49 -19.94
N PHE A 11 -48.64 -4.45 -20.69
CA PHE A 11 -47.46 -5.24 -20.35
C PHE A 11 -46.79 -4.59 -19.13
N PRO A 12 -46.56 -5.32 -18.02
CA PRO A 12 -45.78 -4.82 -16.91
C PRO A 12 -44.33 -4.64 -17.40
N THR A 13 -43.87 -3.40 -17.47
CA THR A 13 -42.44 -3.10 -17.65
C THR A 13 -41.72 -3.60 -16.40
N LEU A 14 -41.02 -4.72 -16.51
CA LEU A 14 -39.99 -5.11 -15.55
C LEU A 14 -38.92 -4.02 -15.59
N ALA A 15 -38.97 -3.09 -14.63
CA ALA A 15 -37.86 -2.22 -14.34
C ALA A 15 -36.72 -3.13 -13.87
N MET A 16 -35.69 -3.29 -14.69
CA MET A 16 -34.44 -3.88 -14.21
C MET A 16 -33.85 -2.87 -13.22
N ALA A 17 -33.87 -3.21 -11.94
CA ALA A 17 -33.06 -2.52 -10.98
C ALA A 17 -31.60 -2.80 -11.35
N GLU A 18 -30.89 -1.80 -11.85
CA GLU A 18 -29.44 -1.85 -11.93
C GLU A 18 -28.93 -1.97 -10.50
N THR A 19 -28.46 -3.15 -10.12
CA THR A 19 -27.67 -3.32 -8.89
C THR A 19 -26.50 -2.34 -9.04
N PRO A 20 -26.32 -1.37 -8.13
CA PRO A 20 -25.13 -0.53 -8.18
C PRO A 20 -23.94 -1.48 -8.11
N SER A 21 -23.16 -1.59 -9.19
CA SER A 21 -21.84 -2.17 -9.06
C SER A 21 -21.06 -1.16 -8.25
N VAL A 22 -21.00 -1.34 -6.93
CA VAL A 22 -19.88 -0.80 -6.19
C VAL A 22 -18.67 -1.38 -6.91
N GLY A 23 -17.86 -0.52 -7.52
CA GLY A 23 -16.55 -0.92 -8.03
C GLY A 23 -15.75 -1.33 -6.80
N ASP A 24 -15.95 -2.56 -6.34
CA ASP A 24 -15.40 -3.10 -5.10
C ASP A 24 -13.92 -3.39 -5.36
N SER A 25 -13.10 -2.35 -5.30
CA SER A 25 -11.69 -2.50 -4.98
C SER A 25 -11.63 -3.30 -3.68
N GLN A 26 -11.15 -4.54 -3.77
CA GLN A 26 -11.14 -5.47 -2.64
C GLN A 26 -10.25 -4.91 -1.53
N VAL A 27 -10.83 -4.63 -0.35
CA VAL A 27 -10.07 -4.20 0.83
C VAL A 27 -9.20 -5.37 1.32
N LEU A 28 -7.90 -5.12 1.44
CA LEU A 28 -6.89 -6.09 1.89
C LEU A 28 -6.69 -6.02 3.41
N GLY A 29 -6.77 -4.81 3.97
CA GLY A 29 -6.62 -4.58 5.40
C GLY A 29 -6.80 -3.11 5.74
N PHE A 30 -7.04 -2.84 7.01
CA PHE A 30 -7.12 -1.47 7.52
C PHE A 30 -6.60 -1.40 8.96
N VAL A 31 -6.20 -0.20 9.36
CA VAL A 31 -5.88 0.14 10.74
C VAL A 31 -6.69 1.34 11.20
N ALA A 32 -6.98 1.38 12.49
CA ALA A 32 -7.56 2.53 13.16
C ALA A 32 -6.68 2.90 14.36
N SER A 33 -6.01 4.04 14.30
CA SER A 33 -5.06 4.51 15.31
C SER A 33 -4.91 6.03 15.20
N ASP A 34 -4.31 6.66 16.20
CA ASP A 34 -3.85 8.05 16.09
C ASP A 34 -2.59 8.11 15.23
N LEU A 35 -2.74 8.49 13.95
CA LEU A 35 -1.64 8.54 12.96
C LEU A 35 -1.03 9.94 12.87
N THR A 36 -1.77 10.98 13.28
CA THR A 36 -1.30 12.37 13.26
C THR A 36 -0.71 12.84 14.59
N GLY A 37 -0.95 12.11 15.69
CA GLY A 37 -0.51 12.44 17.04
C GLY A 37 -1.40 13.49 17.73
N ASP A 38 -2.62 13.70 17.25
CA ASP A 38 -3.56 14.69 17.77
C ASP A 38 -4.52 14.12 18.83
N GLY A 39 -4.40 12.82 19.15
CA GLY A 39 -5.23 12.10 20.10
C GLY A 39 -6.55 11.58 19.51
N LEU A 40 -6.82 11.80 18.23
CA LEU A 40 -8.01 11.29 17.54
C LEU A 40 -7.70 10.02 16.74
N THR A 41 -8.68 9.14 16.59
CA THR A 41 -8.49 7.90 15.83
C THR A 41 -8.71 8.12 14.33
N ASP A 42 -7.61 8.07 13.58
CA ASP A 42 -7.54 8.07 12.12
C ASP A 42 -7.76 6.67 11.55
N ARG A 43 -7.86 6.57 10.22
CA ARG A 43 -7.98 5.28 9.50
C ARG A 43 -7.03 5.25 8.32
N ALA A 44 -6.33 4.14 8.13
CA ALA A 44 -5.64 3.83 6.89
C ALA A 44 -6.11 2.49 6.34
N GLU A 45 -6.21 2.36 5.02
CA GLU A 45 -6.72 1.17 4.34
C GLU A 45 -5.88 0.86 3.10
N LEU A 46 -5.61 -0.43 2.89
CA LEU A 46 -5.12 -0.98 1.64
C LEU A 46 -6.27 -1.63 0.86
N SER A 47 -6.34 -1.34 -0.44
CA SER A 47 -7.29 -2.00 -1.33
C SER A 47 -6.63 -2.34 -2.67
N VAL A 48 -7.03 -3.45 -3.30
CA VAL A 48 -6.46 -3.89 -4.59
C VAL A 48 -6.74 -2.85 -5.67
N THR A 49 -5.75 -2.52 -6.49
CA THR A 49 -5.93 -1.62 -7.64
C THR A 49 -6.97 -2.18 -8.62
N GLU A 50 -7.63 -1.32 -9.39
CA GLU A 50 -8.59 -1.76 -10.41
C GLU A 50 -7.94 -2.69 -11.46
N GLU A 51 -6.67 -2.46 -11.79
CA GLU A 51 -5.89 -3.27 -12.73
C GLU A 51 -5.31 -4.55 -12.11
N GLY A 52 -5.37 -4.69 -10.78
CA GLY A 52 -4.70 -5.76 -10.03
C GLY A 52 -3.18 -5.58 -9.92
N GLY A 53 -2.53 -6.48 -9.19
CA GLY A 53 -1.06 -6.52 -9.04
C GLY A 53 -0.44 -5.51 -8.06
N GLY A 54 -1.19 -4.49 -7.65
CA GLY A 54 -0.80 -3.52 -6.63
C GLY A 54 -1.95 -3.19 -5.68
N ALA A 55 -1.65 -2.46 -4.62
CA ALA A 55 -2.65 -1.93 -3.69
C ALA A 55 -2.55 -0.41 -3.56
N ASP A 56 -3.72 0.23 -3.57
CA ASP A 56 -3.89 1.63 -3.22
C ASP A 56 -3.87 1.80 -1.70
N LEU A 57 -3.34 2.92 -1.23
CA LEU A 57 -3.39 3.35 0.17
C LEU A 57 -4.30 4.58 0.28
N ASN A 58 -5.34 4.47 1.09
CA ASN A 58 -6.19 5.60 1.47
C ASN A 58 -6.00 5.89 2.97
N ILE A 59 -5.80 7.16 3.32
CA ILE A 59 -5.69 7.60 4.72
C ILE A 59 -6.70 8.69 4.99
N TRP A 60 -7.56 8.46 5.98
CA TRP A 60 -8.52 9.41 6.50
C TRP A 60 -8.09 9.90 7.87
N VAL A 61 -8.01 11.22 8.03
CA VAL A 61 -7.69 11.87 9.29
C VAL A 61 -8.98 12.33 9.95
N ARG A 62 -9.10 12.09 11.25
CA ARG A 62 -10.26 12.55 12.02
C ARG A 62 -10.13 14.03 12.32
N THR A 63 -11.16 14.80 12.01
CA THR A 63 -11.24 16.21 12.38
C THR A 63 -11.88 16.38 13.75
N ALA A 64 -11.66 17.54 14.38
CA ALA A 64 -12.17 17.84 15.73
C ALA A 64 -13.70 17.78 15.86
N ASP A 65 -14.45 17.95 14.76
CA ASP A 65 -15.91 17.79 14.69
C ASP A 65 -16.35 16.31 14.57
N GLY A 66 -15.40 15.37 14.55
CA GLY A 66 -15.63 13.93 14.51
C GLY A 66 -15.69 13.33 13.10
N ARG A 67 -15.60 14.13 12.03
CA ARG A 67 -15.63 13.65 10.64
C ARG A 67 -14.29 12.98 10.25
N LEU A 68 -14.33 12.04 9.30
CA LEU A 68 -13.13 11.45 8.70
C LEU A 68 -12.90 12.07 7.32
N ASP A 69 -11.79 12.78 7.17
CA ASP A 69 -11.40 13.45 5.93
C ASP A 69 -10.34 12.65 5.19
N LEU A 70 -10.62 12.27 3.93
CA LEU A 70 -9.61 11.63 3.09
C LEU A 70 -8.47 12.63 2.83
N ARG A 71 -7.31 12.37 3.41
CA ARG A 71 -6.11 13.22 3.30
C ARG A 71 -5.10 12.71 2.30
N THR A 72 -5.05 11.40 2.11
CA THR A 72 -4.08 10.76 1.21
C THR A 72 -4.76 9.69 0.39
N LYS A 73 -4.51 9.71 -0.92
CA LYS A 73 -4.87 8.66 -1.86
C LYS A 73 -3.64 8.34 -2.70
N ALA A 74 -2.89 7.35 -2.28
CA ALA A 74 -1.67 6.92 -2.95
C ALA A 74 -1.97 5.67 -3.79
N LYS A 75 -1.63 5.72 -5.07
CA LYS A 75 -2.00 4.69 -6.04
C LYS A 75 -0.92 3.63 -6.16
N SER A 76 -1.32 2.36 -6.17
CA SER A 76 -0.42 1.22 -6.41
C SER A 76 0.88 1.27 -5.60
N VAL A 77 0.81 1.65 -4.33
CA VAL A 77 1.99 1.93 -3.49
C VAL A 77 2.79 0.70 -3.10
N ILE A 78 2.14 -0.46 -3.09
CA ILE A 78 2.72 -1.71 -2.61
C ILE A 78 2.23 -2.85 -3.51
N TRP A 79 3.10 -3.82 -3.76
CA TRP A 79 2.79 -4.99 -4.58
C TRP A 79 1.78 -5.93 -3.89
N VAL A 80 0.94 -6.58 -4.69
CA VAL A 80 0.00 -7.61 -4.23
C VAL A 80 0.39 -8.95 -4.84
N GLY A 81 0.76 -9.91 -3.99
CA GLY A 81 1.17 -11.23 -4.41
C GLY A 81 0.04 -12.24 -4.59
N PRO A 82 0.28 -13.30 -5.39
CA PRO A 82 -0.69 -14.36 -5.57
C PRO A 82 -0.78 -15.27 -4.34
N GLY A 83 -1.86 -16.05 -4.26
CA GLY A 83 -1.91 -17.24 -3.40
C GLY A 83 -1.76 -16.96 -1.90
N GLY A 84 -2.30 -15.84 -1.41
CA GLY A 84 -2.27 -15.48 0.02
C GLY A 84 -1.11 -14.57 0.43
N GLN A 85 -0.24 -14.15 -0.50
CA GLN A 85 0.83 -13.17 -0.26
C GLN A 85 0.32 -11.73 -0.39
N GLY A 86 -0.83 -11.46 0.24
CA GLY A 86 -1.39 -10.11 0.29
C GLY A 86 -0.51 -9.20 1.16
N PRO A 87 -0.40 -7.91 0.83
CA PRO A 87 0.28 -6.97 1.68
C PRO A 87 -0.49 -6.77 3.00
N GLU A 88 0.26 -6.44 4.04
CA GLU A 88 -0.27 -6.17 5.37
C GLU A 88 -0.06 -4.70 5.75
N ILE A 89 -0.98 -4.18 6.58
CA ILE A 89 -0.93 -2.82 7.09
C ILE A 89 -1.01 -2.86 8.61
N THR A 90 -0.04 -2.26 9.28
CA THR A 90 0.05 -2.20 10.75
C THR A 90 0.52 -0.83 11.21
N VAL A 91 0.47 -0.57 12.52
CA VAL A 91 0.98 0.67 13.13
C VAL A 91 2.12 0.32 14.07
N SER A 92 3.26 0.97 13.90
CA SER A 92 4.42 0.80 14.77
C SER A 92 4.18 1.42 16.16
N PRO A 93 4.97 1.06 17.18
CA PRO A 93 4.84 1.63 18.52
C PRO A 93 5.00 3.15 18.60
N ASN A 94 5.69 3.76 17.63
CA ASN A 94 5.87 5.21 17.53
C ASN A 94 4.82 5.89 16.63
N GLY A 95 3.72 5.20 16.27
CA GLY A 95 2.60 5.77 15.53
C GLY A 95 2.82 5.93 14.03
N SER A 96 3.86 5.31 13.46
CA SER A 96 4.06 5.28 12.02
C SER A 96 3.27 4.12 11.40
N LEU A 97 2.77 4.32 10.19
CA LEU A 97 2.10 3.26 9.43
C LEU A 97 3.16 2.39 8.75
N LEU A 98 3.04 1.07 8.88
CA LEU A 98 3.90 0.09 8.23
C LEU A 98 3.08 -0.66 7.18
N ILE A 99 3.56 -0.65 5.94
CA ILE A 99 2.95 -1.35 4.81
C ILE A 99 3.94 -2.39 4.33
N HIS A 100 3.60 -3.67 4.52
CA HIS A 100 4.47 -4.81 4.26
C HIS A 100 4.00 -5.57 3.02
N SER A 101 4.92 -5.99 2.15
CA SER A 101 4.62 -7.01 1.14
C SER A 101 5.77 -8.00 0.98
N VAL A 102 5.44 -9.18 0.47
CA VAL A 102 6.37 -10.30 0.27
C VAL A 102 6.22 -10.86 -1.11
N ASN A 103 7.31 -11.35 -1.70
CA ASN A 103 7.28 -12.38 -2.72
C ASN A 103 8.09 -13.59 -2.25
N ASP A 104 7.38 -14.65 -1.87
CA ASP A 104 7.93 -15.95 -1.48
C ASP A 104 7.48 -17.08 -2.41
N SER A 105 7.01 -16.77 -3.62
CA SER A 105 6.56 -17.84 -4.55
C SER A 105 6.92 -17.64 -6.01
N ILE A 106 7.10 -16.41 -6.47
CA ILE A 106 7.40 -16.12 -7.87
C ILE A 106 8.91 -15.98 -8.05
N GLY A 107 9.46 -16.77 -8.97
CA GLY A 107 10.88 -16.69 -9.33
C GLY A 107 11.81 -17.29 -8.28
N ARG A 108 13.11 -17.15 -8.57
CA ARG A 108 14.20 -17.66 -7.71
C ARG A 108 14.48 -16.75 -6.51
N GLU A 109 14.31 -15.45 -6.72
CA GLU A 109 14.58 -14.41 -5.73
C GLU A 109 13.35 -14.23 -4.86
N ARG A 110 13.53 -14.39 -3.55
CA ARG A 110 12.52 -14.05 -2.56
C ARG A 110 12.82 -12.67 -2.02
N TRP A 111 11.77 -11.93 -1.73
CA TRP A 111 11.93 -10.64 -1.11
C TRP A 111 10.78 -10.30 -0.17
N GLN A 112 11.09 -9.38 0.75
CA GLN A 112 10.11 -8.71 1.60
C GLN A 112 10.43 -7.22 1.59
N GLN A 113 9.42 -6.38 1.61
CA GLN A 113 9.58 -4.93 1.72
C GLN A 113 8.65 -4.37 2.77
N THR A 114 9.06 -3.27 3.40
CA THR A 114 8.22 -2.50 4.30
C THR A 114 8.40 -1.02 4.01
N LEU A 115 7.30 -0.35 3.68
CA LEU A 115 7.23 1.11 3.61
C LEU A 115 6.83 1.64 4.99
N THR A 116 7.63 2.54 5.55
CA THR A 116 7.29 3.26 6.78
C THR A 116 6.76 4.63 6.42
N VAL A 117 5.48 4.88 6.71
CA VAL A 117 4.80 6.15 6.43
C VAL A 117 4.57 6.89 7.74
N ALA A 118 4.93 8.17 7.79
CA ALA A 118 4.80 8.99 9.00
C ALA A 118 4.11 10.33 8.68
N TRP A 119 3.39 10.86 9.67
CA TRP A 119 2.83 12.21 9.59
C TRP A 119 3.91 13.27 9.87
N ARG A 120 4.18 14.16 8.92
CA ARG A 120 5.16 15.24 9.04
C ARG A 120 4.66 16.47 8.31
N ASN A 121 4.73 17.63 8.97
CA ASN A 121 4.38 18.92 8.36
C ASN A 121 3.01 18.88 7.65
N ASP A 122 2.00 18.35 8.35
CA ASP A 122 0.63 18.21 7.86
C ASP A 122 0.43 17.33 6.60
N THR A 123 1.36 16.39 6.36
CA THR A 123 1.24 15.40 5.28
C THR A 123 1.80 14.03 5.67
N PHE A 124 1.30 12.97 5.02
CA PHE A 124 1.85 11.63 5.16
C PHE A 124 3.02 11.46 4.19
N VAL A 125 4.21 11.21 4.73
CA VAL A 125 5.45 11.02 3.95
C VAL A 125 5.97 9.61 4.07
N LEU A 126 6.61 9.12 3.01
CA LEU A 126 7.45 7.94 3.08
C LEU A 126 8.72 8.28 3.89
N ALA A 127 8.75 7.80 5.14
CA ALA A 127 9.78 8.12 6.12
C ALA A 127 10.92 7.10 6.14
N GLY A 128 10.64 5.86 5.73
CA GLY A 128 11.63 4.80 5.71
C GLY A 128 11.28 3.68 4.74
N PHE A 129 12.30 2.94 4.34
CA PHE A 129 12.22 1.82 3.43
C PHE A 129 13.10 0.69 3.95
N THR A 130 12.50 -0.47 4.19
CA THR A 130 13.23 -1.67 4.57
C THR A 130 12.98 -2.74 3.51
N TYR A 131 14.03 -3.42 3.09
CA TYR A 131 13.98 -4.48 2.09
C TYR A 131 14.88 -5.63 2.50
N TYR A 132 14.38 -6.84 2.32
CA TYR A 132 15.13 -8.06 2.48
C TYR A 132 15.01 -8.87 1.20
N TRP A 133 16.10 -9.46 0.76
CA TRP A 133 16.10 -10.39 -0.35
C TRP A 133 17.00 -11.57 -0.09
N HIS A 134 16.66 -12.69 -0.69
CA HIS A 134 17.56 -13.82 -0.80
C HIS A 134 17.33 -14.62 -2.06
N ASP A 135 18.41 -15.22 -2.52
CA ASP A 135 18.39 -16.19 -3.60
C ASP A 135 18.31 -17.59 -2.99
N THR A 136 17.34 -18.38 -3.46
CA THR A 136 17.07 -19.73 -2.93
C THR A 136 18.14 -20.77 -3.27
N LEU A 137 19.06 -20.49 -4.19
CA LEU A 137 20.14 -21.40 -4.61
C LEU A 137 21.55 -20.85 -4.32
N ASP A 138 21.71 -19.54 -4.13
CA ASP A 138 22.99 -18.89 -3.89
C ASP A 138 22.89 -17.93 -2.69
N PRO A 139 23.21 -18.41 -1.47
CA PRO A 139 23.12 -17.60 -0.26
C PRO A 139 23.94 -16.30 -0.30
N GLU A 140 24.99 -16.22 -1.13
CA GLU A 140 25.79 -14.99 -1.30
C GLU A 140 25.03 -13.88 -2.03
N LYS A 141 23.91 -14.22 -2.68
CA LYS A 141 23.00 -13.26 -3.33
C LYS A 141 21.80 -12.92 -2.44
N SER A 142 22.07 -12.72 -1.15
CA SER A 142 21.09 -12.28 -0.16
C SER A 142 21.51 -10.98 0.48
N GLY A 143 20.60 -10.30 1.16
CA GLY A 143 20.93 -9.10 1.90
C GLY A 143 19.72 -8.41 2.49
N THR A 144 20.01 -7.32 3.17
CA THR A 144 19.04 -6.38 3.73
C THR A 144 19.43 -4.97 3.32
N CYS A 145 18.43 -4.09 3.25
CA CYS A 145 18.60 -2.66 3.18
C CYS A 145 17.60 -2.02 4.13
N ASP A 146 18.04 -1.12 4.99
CA ASP A 146 17.17 -0.34 5.86
C ASP A 146 17.58 1.13 5.79
N VAL A 147 16.68 1.98 5.30
CA VAL A 147 16.95 3.38 5.00
C VAL A 147 15.94 4.27 5.69
N ASN A 148 16.46 5.22 6.46
CA ASN A 148 15.70 6.34 6.99
C ASN A 148 15.71 7.48 5.97
N LEU A 149 14.63 7.62 5.21
CA LEU A 149 14.48 8.60 4.14
C LEU A 149 14.35 10.04 4.67
N LEU A 150 13.95 10.23 5.94
CA LEU A 150 13.94 11.55 6.58
C LEU A 150 15.36 12.11 6.77
N THR A 151 16.35 11.23 6.97
CA THR A 151 17.75 11.62 7.21
C THR A 151 18.67 11.31 6.01
N GLY A 152 18.19 10.51 5.07
CA GLY A 152 18.98 9.96 3.96
C GLY A 152 20.04 8.94 4.40
N LYS A 153 20.02 8.47 5.65
CA LYS A 153 20.98 7.49 6.18
C LYS A 153 20.35 6.10 6.21
N GLY A 154 21.16 5.08 6.03
CA GLY A 154 20.73 3.70 6.16
C GLY A 154 21.90 2.74 6.30
N GLU A 155 21.56 1.47 6.35
CA GLU A 155 22.51 0.37 6.35
C GLU A 155 22.07 -0.69 5.34
N ARG A 156 23.04 -1.39 4.77
CA ARG A 156 22.76 -2.58 3.96
C ARG A 156 23.72 -3.71 4.25
N THR A 157 23.27 -4.93 4.02
CA THR A 157 24.10 -6.14 4.09
C THR A 157 24.11 -6.85 2.73
N ARG A 158 25.13 -7.67 2.47
CA ARG A 158 25.19 -8.55 1.30
C ARG A 158 25.89 -9.87 1.64
N GLY A 159 25.35 -10.95 1.09
CA GLY A 159 25.86 -12.30 1.20
C GLY A 159 25.72 -12.90 2.59
N THR A 160 26.43 -14.01 2.83
CA THR A 160 26.32 -14.74 4.10
C THR A 160 26.99 -14.00 5.26
N PHE A 161 27.93 -13.10 4.95
CA PHE A 161 28.54 -12.21 5.93
C PHE A 161 27.75 -10.91 6.00
N LEU A 162 26.65 -10.94 6.76
CA LEU A 162 25.72 -9.83 7.00
C LEU A 162 26.33 -8.68 7.84
N ARG A 163 27.55 -8.25 7.51
CA ARG A 163 28.14 -7.05 8.10
C ARG A 163 27.44 -5.83 7.49
N PRO A 164 26.78 -4.99 8.30
CA PRO A 164 26.15 -3.78 7.81
C PRO A 164 27.21 -2.82 7.25
N ILE A 165 26.90 -2.23 6.12
CA ILE A 165 27.63 -1.11 5.52
C ILE A 165 26.69 0.08 5.55
N GLU A 166 27.17 1.18 6.13
CA GLU A 166 26.45 2.45 6.10
C GLU A 166 26.28 2.92 4.65
N ILE A 167 25.09 3.38 4.34
CA ILE A 167 24.74 3.99 3.06
C ILE A 167 24.08 5.33 3.28
N HIS A 168 24.27 6.21 2.29
CA HIS A 168 23.59 7.48 2.21
C HIS A 168 22.81 7.51 0.90
N THR A 169 21.50 7.65 0.98
CA THR A 169 20.67 7.75 -0.20
C THR A 169 20.45 9.21 -0.60
N LYS A 170 20.38 9.43 -1.90
CA LYS A 170 19.89 10.70 -2.46
C LYS A 170 18.36 10.79 -2.47
N SER A 171 17.68 9.66 -2.39
CA SER A 171 16.23 9.59 -2.27
C SER A 171 15.83 10.11 -0.89
N GLY A 172 15.26 11.31 -0.85
CA GLY A 172 14.72 11.89 0.37
C GLY A 172 13.31 11.39 0.67
N SER A 173 12.82 11.67 1.87
CA SER A 173 11.41 11.51 2.18
C SER A 173 10.56 12.44 1.31
N GLY A 174 9.45 11.92 0.80
CA GLY A 174 8.45 12.69 0.07
C GLY A 174 7.03 12.25 0.43
N PRO A 175 6.00 12.98 -0.02
CA PRO A 175 4.61 12.57 0.12
C PRO A 175 4.40 11.13 -0.40
N ILE A 176 3.73 10.28 0.37
CA ILE A 176 3.54 8.87 0.02
C ILE A 176 2.70 8.68 -1.25
N ASP A 177 1.84 9.64 -1.58
CA ASP A 177 1.04 9.67 -2.81
C ASP A 177 1.86 10.00 -4.08
N LEU A 178 3.12 10.37 -3.93
CA LEU A 178 4.08 10.54 -5.02
C LEU A 178 5.10 9.39 -5.11
N TRP A 179 4.96 8.36 -4.28
CA TRP A 179 5.79 7.16 -4.36
C TRP A 179 5.54 6.42 -5.68
N ASP A 180 6.60 6.19 -6.43
CA ASP A 180 6.58 5.56 -7.76
C ASP A 180 6.86 4.05 -7.72
N GLY A 181 7.11 3.49 -6.55
CA GLY A 181 7.47 2.08 -6.38
C GLY A 181 8.96 1.80 -6.52
N GLU A 182 9.79 2.80 -6.82
CA GLU A 182 11.21 2.61 -7.08
C GLU A 182 12.05 2.75 -5.80
N PRO A 183 12.63 1.66 -5.29
CA PRO A 183 13.42 1.69 -4.07
C PRO A 183 14.71 2.51 -4.22
N PRO A 184 15.28 3.02 -3.12
CA PRO A 184 16.59 3.68 -3.15
C PRO A 184 17.64 2.83 -3.86
N SER A 185 18.24 3.37 -4.93
CA SER A 185 19.22 2.64 -5.75
C SER A 185 20.42 2.11 -4.94
N GLU A 186 20.75 2.78 -3.83
CA GLU A 186 21.82 2.39 -2.92
C GLU A 186 21.54 1.07 -2.17
N CYS A 187 20.28 0.62 -2.14
CA CYS A 187 19.91 -0.71 -1.64
C CYS A 187 20.36 -1.84 -2.56
N PHE A 188 20.48 -1.57 -3.87
CA PHE A 188 20.79 -2.56 -4.91
C PHE A 188 21.97 -2.10 -5.77
N PRO A 189 23.16 -1.89 -5.20
CA PRO A 189 24.32 -1.57 -6.02
C PRO A 189 24.57 -2.74 -6.98
N ASN A 190 24.65 -2.41 -8.27
CA ASN A 190 24.80 -3.34 -9.40
C ASN A 190 25.71 -4.55 -9.07
N PRO A 191 25.37 -5.75 -9.58
CA PRO A 191 26.00 -7.01 -9.21
C PRO A 191 27.53 -7.04 -9.33
#